data_AF-A0A9D6BIB4-F1
#
_entry.id   AF-A0A9D6BIB4-F1
#
_cell.length_a   1.000
_cell.length_b   1.000
_cell.length_c   1.000
_cell.angle_alpha   90.00
_cell.angle_beta   90.00
_cell.angle_gamma   90.00
#
_symmetry.space_group_name_H-M   'P 1'
#
loop_
_entity.id
_entity.type
_entity.pdbx_description
1 polymer ?
#
loop_
_entity_poly.entity_id
_entity_poly.type
_entity_poly.pdbx_seq_one_letter_code
_entity_poly.pdbx_strand_id
1 'polypeptide(L)'
;MAWLACFGALLALSGCDQLGIDTPGKTAERQLAEAKAVGSACRHAMRAIEDCYVLNPKADKSSVFAGWREMDEYMRENKLEGVAPVVPRPVATPASKASAPASDEEEADAEG
;
A
#
# COMPACT_ATOMS: atom_id res chain seq x y z
N MET A 1 -18.18 21.01 39.32
CA MET A 1 -19.15 21.01 38.21
C MET A 1 -18.50 21.19 36.83
N ALA A 2 -17.50 22.05 36.64
CA ALA A 2 -16.84 22.26 35.34
C ALA A 2 -16.13 21.01 34.77
N TRP A 3 -15.52 20.15 35.61
CA TRP A 3 -14.89 18.91 35.15
C TRP A 3 -15.87 17.86 34.62
N LEU A 4 -17.09 17.78 35.18
CA LEU A 4 -18.13 16.89 34.67
C LEU A 4 -18.61 17.32 33.27
N ALA A 5 -18.68 18.62 33.01
CA ALA A 5 -19.01 19.16 31.70
C ALA A 5 -17.91 18.90 30.66
N CYS A 6 -16.63 19.07 31.03
CA CYS A 6 -15.51 18.75 30.15
C CYS A 6 -15.43 17.25 29.80
N PHE A 7 -15.72 16.36 30.75
CA PHE A 7 -15.70 14.91 30.52
C PHE A 7 -16.84 14.47 29.57
N GLY A 8 -18.03 15.06 29.71
CA GLY A 8 -19.13 14.82 28.79
C GLY A 8 -18.85 15.30 27.36
N ALA A 9 -18.19 16.45 27.20
CA ALA A 9 -17.80 16.98 25.89
C ALA A 9 -16.75 16.10 25.18
N LEU A 10 -15.79 15.54 25.92
CA LEU A 10 -14.79 14.61 25.39
C LEU A 10 -15.42 13.29 24.89
N LEU A 11 -16.40 12.76 25.63
CA LEU A 11 -17.14 11.56 25.24
C LEU A 11 -18.04 11.79 24.02
N ALA A 12 -18.61 12.99 23.86
CA ALA A 12 -19.41 13.33 22.69
C ALA A 12 -18.56 13.41 21.40
N LEU A 13 -17.29 13.83 21.52
CA LEU A 13 -16.38 13.91 20.38
C LEU A 13 -15.84 12.54 19.94
N SER A 14 -15.61 11.61 20.88
CA SER A 14 -15.15 10.25 20.55
C SER A 14 -16.26 9.33 20.00
N GLY A 15 -17.53 9.73 20.09
CA GLY A 15 -18.66 8.94 19.60
C GLY A 15 -18.90 8.99 18.09
N CYS A 16 -18.35 9.97 17.37
CA CYS A 16 -18.59 10.14 15.93
C CYS A 16 -18.01 8.99 15.08
N ASP A 17 -16.90 8.39 15.50
CA ASP A 17 -16.29 7.25 14.80
C ASP A 17 -17.08 5.95 15.00
N GLN A 18 -17.73 5.81 16.16
CA GLN A 18 -18.54 4.65 16.55
C GLN A 18 -19.92 4.63 15.87
N LEU A 19 -20.40 5.79 15.39
CA LEU A 19 -21.66 5.94 14.66
C LEU A 19 -21.63 5.37 13.23
N GLY A 20 -20.49 4.79 12.80
CA GLY A 20 -20.35 4.15 11.48
C GLY A 20 -20.34 5.13 10.32
N ILE A 21 -20.10 6.42 10.57
CA ILE A 21 -19.98 7.44 9.53
C ILE A 21 -18.60 7.27 8.89
N ASP A 22 -18.57 6.75 7.66
CA ASP A 22 -17.35 6.64 6.85
C ASP A 22 -16.92 8.04 6.39
N THR A 23 -16.06 8.68 7.18
CA THR A 23 -15.41 9.93 6.77
C THR A 23 -14.39 9.65 5.66
N PRO A 24 -14.05 10.66 4.82
CA PRO A 24 -13.01 10.48 3.81
C PRO A 24 -11.67 10.06 4.41
N GLY A 25 -11.32 10.55 5.60
CA GLY A 25 -10.12 10.13 6.34
C GLY A 25 -10.14 8.64 6.68
N LYS A 26 -11.23 8.15 7.28
CA LYS A 26 -11.41 6.73 7.61
C LYS A 26 -11.36 5.81 6.40
N THR A 27 -11.91 6.27 5.27
CA THR A 27 -11.85 5.53 4.00
C THR A 27 -10.41 5.46 3.46
N ALA A 28 -9.63 6.54 3.58
CA ALA A 28 -8.22 6.55 3.17
C ALA A 28 -7.37 5.62 4.06
N GLU A 29 -7.55 5.68 5.38
CA GLU A 29 -6.88 4.78 6.33
C GLU A 29 -7.22 3.32 6.05
N ARG A 30 -8.50 3.01 5.79
CA ARG A 30 -8.93 1.67 5.38
C ARG A 30 -8.22 1.22 4.11
N GLN A 31 -8.11 2.06 3.09
CA GLN A 31 -7.40 1.70 1.85
C GLN A 31 -5.92 1.42 2.08
N LEU A 32 -5.25 2.19 2.95
CA LEU A 32 -3.86 1.91 3.32
C LEU A 32 -3.72 0.61 4.10
N ALA A 33 -4.66 0.31 5.00
CA ALA A 33 -4.70 -0.94 5.75
C ALA A 33 -4.96 -2.15 4.83
N GLU A 34 -5.88 -2.04 3.88
CA GLU A 34 -6.14 -3.05 2.87
C GLU A 34 -4.90 -3.30 1.99
N ALA A 35 -4.23 -2.24 1.53
CA ALA A 35 -2.99 -2.36 0.77
C ALA A 35 -1.90 -3.08 1.55
N LYS A 36 -1.77 -2.79 2.85
CA LYS A 36 -0.85 -3.51 3.74
C LYS A 36 -1.22 -4.99 3.88
N ALA A 37 -2.49 -5.29 4.11
CA ALA A 37 -2.98 -6.67 4.21
C ALA A 37 -2.72 -7.47 2.91
N VAL A 38 -2.93 -6.85 1.75
CA VAL A 38 -2.57 -7.42 0.44
C VAL A 38 -1.08 -7.75 0.39
N GLY A 39 -0.20 -6.83 0.79
CA GLY A 39 1.24 -7.07 0.84
C GLY A 39 1.62 -8.27 1.70
N SER A 40 1.06 -8.36 2.91
CA SER A 40 1.29 -9.47 3.83
C SER A 40 0.82 -10.80 3.24
N ALA A 41 -0.41 -10.86 2.72
CA ALA A 41 -0.94 -12.07 2.08
C ALA A 41 -0.09 -12.50 0.89
N CYS A 42 0.37 -11.53 0.10
CA CYS A 42 1.18 -11.78 -1.08
C CYS A 42 2.56 -12.38 -0.73
N ARG A 43 3.16 -11.94 0.39
CA ARG A 43 4.38 -12.56 0.92
C ARG A 43 4.14 -13.97 1.44
N HIS A 44 3.05 -14.17 2.19
CA HIS A 44 2.68 -15.49 2.68
C HIS A 44 2.44 -16.46 1.53
N ALA A 45 1.97 -15.96 0.39
CA ALA A 45 1.85 -16.70 -0.84
C ALA A 45 3.19 -16.93 -1.59
N MET A 46 4.34 -16.66 -0.97
CA MET A 46 5.67 -16.81 -1.59
C MET A 46 5.84 -16.07 -2.93
N ARG A 47 5.17 -14.92 -3.11
CA ARG A 47 5.34 -14.07 -4.29
C ARG A 47 6.40 -13.00 -4.10
N ALA A 48 7.06 -12.66 -5.21
CA ALA A 48 7.91 -11.49 -5.29
C ALA A 48 7.07 -10.20 -5.19
N ILE A 49 7.66 -9.10 -4.72
CA ILE A 49 6.94 -7.84 -4.52
C ILE A 49 6.42 -7.26 -5.84
N GLU A 50 7.15 -7.48 -6.93
CA GLU A 50 6.78 -7.04 -8.27
C GLU A 50 5.49 -7.72 -8.75
N ASP A 51 5.32 -9.01 -8.46
CA ASP A 51 4.07 -9.74 -8.75
C ASP A 51 2.89 -9.11 -8.00
N CYS A 52 3.10 -8.68 -6.76
CA CYS A 52 2.07 -8.08 -5.92
C CYS A 52 1.58 -6.75 -6.49
N TYR A 53 2.48 -5.94 -7.06
CA TYR A 53 2.13 -4.69 -7.74
C TYR A 53 1.37 -4.91 -9.04
N VAL A 54 1.73 -5.95 -9.80
CA VAL A 54 1.02 -6.31 -11.04
C VAL A 54 -0.39 -6.83 -10.72
N LEU A 55 -0.55 -7.63 -9.67
CA LEU A 55 -1.84 -8.19 -9.25
C LEU A 55 -2.77 -7.16 -8.61
N ASN A 56 -2.22 -6.12 -7.97
CA ASN A 56 -2.99 -5.14 -7.20
C ASN A 56 -2.68 -3.70 -7.64
N PRO A 57 -2.97 -3.33 -8.90
CA PRO A 57 -2.57 -2.03 -9.47
C PRO A 57 -3.24 -0.82 -8.81
N LYS A 58 -4.32 -1.04 -8.06
CA LYS A 58 -5.05 0.01 -7.32
C LYS A 58 -4.60 0.15 -5.87
N ALA A 59 -3.80 -0.78 -5.37
CA ALA A 59 -3.32 -0.73 -4.00
C ALA A 59 -2.15 0.26 -3.87
N ASP A 60 -2.08 0.96 -2.74
CA ASP A 60 -0.94 1.83 -2.44
C ASP A 60 0.36 1.02 -2.35
N LYS A 61 1.31 1.29 -3.24
CA LYS A 61 2.53 0.48 -3.37
C LYS A 61 3.40 0.52 -2.12
N SER A 62 3.44 1.66 -1.42
CA SER A 62 4.17 1.81 -0.16
C SER A 62 3.58 0.94 0.94
N SER A 63 2.26 0.97 1.12
CA SER A 63 1.59 0.12 2.11
C SER A 63 1.71 -1.36 1.78
N VAL A 64 1.58 -1.75 0.50
CA VAL A 64 1.83 -3.13 0.05
C VAL A 64 3.25 -3.58 0.44
N PHE A 65 4.26 -2.76 0.17
CA PHE A 65 5.64 -3.10 0.53
C PHE A 65 5.83 -3.23 2.04
N ALA A 66 5.24 -2.32 2.82
CA ALA A 66 5.30 -2.38 4.29
C ALA A 66 4.71 -3.70 4.81
N GLY A 67 3.52 -4.08 4.35
CA GLY A 67 2.90 -5.34 4.74
C GLY A 67 3.68 -6.58 4.27
N TRP A 68 4.28 -6.53 3.08
CA TRP A 68 5.12 -7.62 2.56
C TRP A 68 6.36 -7.85 3.43
N ARG A 69 7.06 -6.76 3.82
CA ARG A 69 8.26 -6.84 4.68
C ARG A 69 7.95 -7.33 6.08
N GLU A 70 6.87 -6.84 6.67
CA GLU A 70 6.45 -7.28 8.00
C GLU A 70 6.07 -8.76 8.02
N MET A 71 5.37 -9.24 6.99
CA MET A 71 5.07 -10.66 6.89
C MET A 71 6.32 -11.50 6.59
N ASP A 72 7.29 -10.99 5.84
CA ASP A 72 8.57 -11.69 5.64
C ASP A 72 9.30 -11.88 6.97
N GLU A 73 9.47 -10.80 7.73
CA GLU A 73 10.09 -10.86 9.05
C GLU A 73 9.34 -11.84 9.94
N TYR A 74 8.00 -11.71 10.02
CA TYR A 74 7.17 -12.61 10.81
C TYR A 74 7.34 -14.08 10.42
N MET A 75 7.36 -14.42 9.13
CA MET A 75 7.58 -15.80 8.68
C MET A 75 8.99 -16.31 9.02
N ARG A 76 10.02 -15.45 8.95
CA ARG A 76 11.41 -15.80 9.28
C ARG A 76 11.60 -16.04 10.78
N GLU A 77 11.02 -15.17 11.60
CA GLU A 77 11.04 -15.29 13.06
C GLU A 77 10.26 -16.51 13.55
N ASN A 78 9.13 -16.81 12.91
CA ASN A 78 8.20 -17.86 13.36
C ASN A 78 8.28 -19.17 12.55
N LYS A 79 9.20 -19.27 11.58
CA LYS A 79 9.41 -20.45 10.73
C LYS A 79 8.12 -20.94 10.06
N LEU A 80 7.31 -20.00 9.58
CA LEU A 80 6.05 -20.32 8.91
C LEU A 80 6.31 -20.77 7.48
N GLU A 81 5.61 -21.82 7.07
CA GLU A 81 5.58 -22.24 5.68
C GLU A 81 4.62 -21.33 4.90
N GLY A 82 5.08 -20.87 3.74
CA GLY A 82 4.24 -20.13 2.81
C GLY A 82 3.31 -21.04 2.02
N VAL A 83 2.25 -20.47 1.45
CA VAL A 83 1.25 -21.19 0.66
C VAL A 83 1.50 -20.94 -0.82
N ALA A 84 1.62 -22.00 -1.62
CA ALA A 84 1.80 -21.84 -3.06
C ALA A 84 0.58 -21.12 -3.69
N PRO A 85 0.78 -20.07 -4.52
CA PRO A 85 -0.33 -19.39 -5.15
C PRO A 85 -1.04 -20.29 -6.17
N VAL A 86 -2.36 -20.41 -6.04
CA VAL A 86 -3.20 -21.08 -7.04
C VAL A 86 -3.61 -20.16 -8.19
N VAL A 87 -3.55 -18.84 -7.97
CA VAL A 87 -3.87 -17.84 -8.99
C VAL A 87 -2.69 -17.71 -9.96
N PRO A 88 -2.87 -17.83 -11.28
CA PRO A 88 -1.79 -17.63 -12.24
C PRO A 88 -1.18 -16.23 -12.15
N ARG A 89 0.12 -16.09 -12.44
CA ARG A 89 0.72 -14.77 -12.70
C ARG A 89 0.11 -14.19 -13.98
N PRO A 90 -0.32 -12.91 -13.98
CA PRO A 90 -0.70 -12.25 -15.22
C PRO A 90 0.49 -12.28 -16.17
N VAL A 91 0.30 -12.81 -17.37
CA VAL A 91 1.28 -12.69 -18.44
C VAL A 91 1.29 -11.23 -18.88
N ALA A 92 2.44 -10.56 -18.79
CA ALA A 92 2.62 -9.26 -19.40
C ALA A 92 2.40 -9.41 -20.90
N THR A 93 1.31 -8.85 -21.43
CA THR A 93 1.20 -8.63 -22.87
C THR A 93 2.37 -7.74 -23.29
N PRO A 94 3.19 -8.13 -24.27
CA PRO A 94 4.32 -7.31 -24.68
C PRO A 94 3.80 -5.95 -25.13
N ALA A 95 4.13 -4.91 -24.37
CA ALA A 95 3.87 -3.54 -24.78
C ALA A 95 4.69 -3.30 -26.06
N SER A 96 3.98 -3.17 -27.18
CA SER A 96 4.58 -2.74 -28.43
C SER A 96 5.28 -1.39 -28.19
N LYS A 97 6.55 -1.31 -28.60
CA LYS A 97 7.37 -0.09 -28.61
C LYS A 97 6.59 1.10 -29.18
N ALA A 98 6.28 2.09 -28.34
CA ALA A 98 5.97 3.47 -28.68
C ALA A 98 5.89 4.22 -27.33
N SER A 99 6.71 5.22 -26.98
CA SER A 99 7.42 6.18 -27.79
C SER A 99 8.69 6.64 -27.07
N ALA A 100 9.79 6.72 -27.80
CA ALA A 100 10.75 7.79 -27.60
C ALA A 100 10.41 8.91 -28.60
N PRO A 101 10.64 10.18 -28.22
CA PRO A 101 11.51 11.05 -29.02
C PRO A 101 12.68 11.49 -28.13
N ALA A 102 13.93 11.28 -28.57
CA ALA A 102 14.69 12.15 -29.46
C ALA A 102 15.03 13.49 -28.78
N SER A 103 16.25 13.50 -28.21
CA SER A 103 17.28 14.56 -28.21
C SER A 103 16.85 15.99 -28.58
N ASP A 104 17.19 16.93 -27.69
CA ASP A 104 17.86 18.18 -28.06
C ASP A 104 19.07 18.37 -27.11
N GLU A 105 20.27 18.38 -27.68
CA GLU A 105 21.55 18.74 -27.05
C GLU A 105 21.88 20.22 -27.37
N GLU A 106 22.57 20.89 -26.44
CA GLU A 106 23.35 22.14 -26.56
C GLU A 106 22.58 23.47 -26.82
N GLU A 107 22.89 24.61 -26.20
CA GLU A 107 24.17 25.18 -25.79
C GLU A 107 24.05 26.05 -24.51
N ALA A 108 25.13 26.11 -23.72
CA ALA A 108 25.60 27.34 -23.06
C ALA A 108 27.04 27.12 -22.59
N ASP A 109 28.00 27.30 -23.51
CA ASP A 109 29.42 27.44 -23.24
C ASP A 109 29.72 28.61 -22.30
N ALA A 110 30.60 28.33 -21.34
CA ALA A 110 31.32 29.30 -20.54
C ALA A 110 32.81 29.27 -20.92
N GLU A 111 33.32 30.44 -21.31
CA GLU A 111 34.68 30.95 -21.13
C GLU A 111 35.90 30.11 -21.60
N GLY A 112 36.62 30.64 -22.60
CA GLY A 112 37.98 30.22 -22.96
C GLY A 112 38.45 30.71 -24.32
#